data_AF-A7S8W9-F1
#
_entry.id   AF-A7S8W9-F1
#
_cell.length_a   1.000
_cell.length_b   1.000
_cell.length_c   1.000
_cell.angle_alpha   90.00
_cell.angle_beta   90.00
_cell.angle_gamma   90.00
#
_symmetry.space_group_name_H-M   'P 1'
#
loop_
_entity.id
_entity.type
_entity.pdbx_description
1 polymer ?
#
loop_
_entity_poly.entity_id
_entity_poly.type
_entity_poly.pdbx_seq_one_letter_code
_entity_poly.pdbx_strand_id
1 'polypeptide(L)'
;MVIMDFFKRCDSECTANSNDDLTTVKNISNTANLKSYLRNASTNHIPDPYQCTLQIRTQKGEGGFLKNLYRPLLEGIDPTFQFICIEESEDVKYPLTVWGENLPRSSDNFVCTSLSVVLFLRETFGRLSALSMQKNLGAEPWRFHHRIELPLDVRPRVTARQDFYQAFPELPLWAISPVHYGNEHLRFHIVVKNFNQMKYFYELLTGVKPRGNSPGFCYFPIYTQKGLDIQISLKCLPQVSPRPSSGYKLQFKVENVGSLAPYCGGPLLPYGRNSWMTNDPDGNYVILEDVGTRDLHFGICENQDTSDYETASESFGSSGQDSLSEALGGHSGGTRIP
;
A
#
# COMPACT_ATOMS: atom_id res chain seq x y z
N MET A 1 9.50 15.42 18.18
CA MET A 1 9.28 16.79 17.69
C MET A 1 7.78 17.02 17.49
N VAL A 2 7.26 18.22 17.79
CA VAL A 2 5.83 18.57 17.60
C VAL A 2 5.69 19.47 16.38
N ILE A 3 4.74 19.12 15.50
CA ILE A 3 4.44 19.78 14.24
C ILE A 3 3.08 20.45 14.38
N MET A 4 3.03 21.78 14.28
CA MET A 4 1.79 22.55 14.38
C MET A 4 1.16 22.72 12.99
N ASP A 5 0.02 22.09 12.78
CA ASP A 5 -0.78 22.17 11.55
C ASP A 5 -1.64 23.44 11.56
N PHE A 6 -1.06 24.56 11.15
CA PHE A 6 -1.81 25.81 11.01
C PHE A 6 -2.67 25.75 9.74
N PHE A 7 -4.00 25.79 9.88
CA PHE A 7 -4.91 26.08 8.78
C PHE A 7 -4.75 27.53 8.32
N LYS A 8 -3.61 27.87 7.71
CA LYS A 8 -3.53 29.07 6.89
C LYS A 8 -4.19 28.74 5.55
N ARG A 9 -5.03 29.66 5.09
CA ARG A 9 -5.64 29.63 3.76
C ARG A 9 -4.50 29.46 2.73
N CYS A 10 -4.32 28.25 2.20
CA CYS A 10 -3.27 27.89 1.22
C CYS A 10 -3.52 28.56 -0.15
N ASP A 11 -3.66 29.88 -0.18
CA ASP A 11 -3.92 30.64 -1.41
C ASP A 11 -2.69 31.40 -1.91
N SER A 12 -1.56 31.45 -1.19
CA SER A 12 -0.45 32.35 -1.55
C SER A 12 0.98 31.78 -1.60
N GLU A 13 1.26 30.58 -1.05
CA GLU A 13 2.64 30.03 -1.06
C GLU A 13 2.85 28.87 -2.04
N CYS A 14 1.78 28.35 -2.66
CA CYS A 14 1.87 27.34 -3.73
C CYS A 14 1.84 27.92 -5.15
N THR A 15 1.79 29.25 -5.32
CA THR A 15 1.63 29.92 -6.63
C THR A 15 2.88 30.67 -7.11
N ALA A 16 3.95 30.75 -6.33
CA ALA A 16 5.16 31.45 -6.72
C ALA A 16 6.14 30.52 -7.45
N ASN A 17 5.78 30.08 -8.67
CA ASN A 17 6.69 29.75 -9.78
C ASN A 17 5.90 29.24 -11.00
N SER A 18 4.98 30.06 -11.50
CA SER A 18 4.38 29.85 -12.83
C SER A 18 4.51 31.11 -13.66
N ASN A 19 5.71 31.35 -14.16
CA ASN A 19 5.94 32.10 -15.39
C ASN A 19 6.97 31.31 -16.17
N ASP A 20 6.48 30.38 -16.99
CA ASP A 20 7.00 30.21 -18.34
C ASP A 20 5.93 29.59 -19.24
N ASP A 21 5.82 30.21 -20.39
CA ASP A 21 4.71 30.27 -21.32
C ASP A 21 4.79 29.10 -22.31
N LEU A 22 4.03 28.00 -22.11
CA LEU A 22 3.85 26.89 -23.09
C LEU A 22 2.89 25.75 -22.59
N THR A 23 1.60 26.01 -22.33
CA THR A 23 0.66 24.91 -21.95
C THR A 23 -0.76 24.93 -22.55
N THR A 24 -1.13 25.89 -23.40
CA THR A 24 -2.53 26.04 -23.80
C THR A 24 -3.03 25.02 -24.86
N VAL A 25 -2.17 24.27 -25.54
CA VAL A 25 -2.60 23.32 -26.60
C VAL A 25 -2.60 21.84 -26.16
N LYS A 26 -2.10 21.49 -24.97
CA LYS A 26 -2.09 20.10 -24.44
C LYS A 26 -3.25 19.76 -23.49
N ASN A 27 -4.06 20.74 -23.08
CA ASN A 27 -5.05 20.56 -22.01
C ASN A 27 -6.43 20.07 -22.48
N ILE A 28 -6.82 20.25 -23.75
CA ILE A 28 -8.16 19.88 -24.21
C ILE A 28 -8.28 18.39 -24.54
N SER A 29 -7.24 17.80 -25.15
CA SER A 29 -7.19 16.37 -25.46
C SER A 29 -7.03 15.50 -24.20
N ASN A 30 -6.22 15.94 -23.24
CA ASN A 30 -6.05 15.23 -21.97
C ASN A 30 -7.34 15.25 -21.11
N THR A 31 -8.07 16.37 -21.07
CA THR A 31 -9.32 16.46 -20.28
C THR A 31 -10.46 15.63 -20.86
N ALA A 32 -10.53 15.45 -22.19
CA ALA A 32 -11.51 14.57 -22.83
C ALA A 32 -11.19 13.08 -22.58
N ASN A 33 -9.93 12.67 -22.78
CA ASN A 33 -9.47 11.30 -22.50
C ASN A 33 -9.60 10.93 -21.01
N LEU A 34 -9.41 11.91 -20.12
CA LEU A 34 -9.61 11.79 -18.68
C LEU A 34 -11.07 11.52 -18.32
N LYS A 35 -12.01 12.30 -18.87
CA LYS A 35 -13.45 12.12 -18.59
C LYS A 35 -13.93 10.76 -19.07
N SER A 36 -13.40 10.24 -20.17
CA SER A 36 -13.66 8.87 -20.59
C SER A 36 -13.04 7.84 -19.65
N TYR A 37 -11.81 8.03 -19.17
CA TYR A 37 -11.18 7.10 -18.23
C TYR A 37 -11.97 6.99 -16.91
N LEU A 38 -12.27 8.13 -16.27
CA LEU A 38 -13.04 8.16 -15.03
C LEU A 38 -14.48 7.63 -15.22
N ARG A 39 -15.06 7.80 -16.41
CA ARG A 39 -16.39 7.26 -16.75
C ARG A 39 -16.36 5.75 -16.97
N ASN A 40 -15.27 5.19 -17.50
CA ASN A 40 -15.13 3.74 -17.71
C ASN A 40 -14.92 2.99 -16.38
N ALA A 41 -14.21 3.58 -15.44
CA ALA A 41 -14.07 3.07 -14.07
C ALA A 41 -15.39 3.05 -13.26
N SER A 42 -16.49 3.60 -13.81
CA SER A 42 -17.81 3.70 -13.17
C SER A 42 -18.75 2.51 -13.46
N THR A 43 -18.26 1.41 -14.06
CA THR A 43 -19.12 0.24 -14.37
C THR A 43 -19.39 -0.59 -13.10
N ASN A 44 -20.48 -1.38 -13.09
CA ASN A 44 -21.02 -2.16 -11.96
C ASN A 44 -20.04 -3.24 -11.42
N HIS A 45 -18.88 -2.83 -10.93
CA HIS A 45 -17.88 -3.70 -10.34
C HIS A 45 -18.17 -3.82 -8.84
N ILE A 46 -18.09 -5.05 -8.32
CA ILE A 46 -18.08 -5.27 -6.87
C ILE A 46 -16.86 -4.52 -6.33
N PRO A 47 -16.98 -3.61 -5.35
CA PRO A 47 -15.84 -2.90 -4.81
C PRO A 47 -14.78 -3.89 -4.30
N ASP A 48 -13.57 -3.84 -4.87
CA ASP A 48 -12.46 -4.66 -4.41
C ASP A 48 -11.83 -4.01 -3.17
N PRO A 49 -11.90 -4.62 -1.98
CA PRO A 49 -11.23 -4.08 -0.80
C PRO A 49 -9.72 -3.91 -1.03
N TYR A 50 -9.10 -4.76 -1.84
CA TYR A 50 -7.67 -4.78 -2.11
C TYR A 50 -7.28 -3.97 -3.36
N GLN A 51 -8.12 -3.03 -3.78
CA GLN A 51 -7.76 -2.08 -4.84
C GLN A 51 -6.47 -1.31 -4.50
N CYS A 52 -6.23 -1.04 -3.22
CA CYS A 52 -4.99 -0.45 -2.73
C CYS A 52 -4.41 -1.26 -1.58
N THR A 53 -3.14 -1.65 -1.71
CA THR A 53 -2.38 -2.37 -0.68
C THR A 53 -1.03 -1.70 -0.45
N LEU A 54 -0.42 -1.97 0.69
CA LEU A 54 0.93 -1.54 1.03
C LEU A 54 1.89 -2.72 0.86
N GLN A 55 2.86 -2.56 -0.05
CA GLN A 55 3.94 -3.51 -0.25
C GLN A 55 5.15 -3.08 0.57
N ILE A 56 5.60 -3.92 1.50
CA ILE A 56 6.81 -3.73 2.29
C ILE A 56 7.84 -4.75 1.82
N ARG A 57 8.99 -4.30 1.33
CA ARG A 57 10.09 -5.18 0.94
C ARG A 57 11.09 -5.30 2.08
N THR A 58 11.53 -6.51 2.36
CA THR A 58 12.51 -6.81 3.41
C THR A 58 13.50 -7.86 2.93
N GLN A 59 14.61 -8.04 3.66
CA GLN A 59 15.56 -9.08 3.34
C GLN A 59 14.94 -10.48 3.55
N LYS A 60 15.38 -11.45 2.75
CA LYS A 60 15.02 -12.86 2.92
C LYS A 60 15.26 -13.34 4.36
N GLY A 61 14.25 -13.96 4.97
CA GLY A 61 14.25 -14.41 6.36
C GLY A 61 13.70 -13.41 7.39
N GLU A 62 13.52 -12.13 7.04
CA GLU A 62 12.99 -11.11 7.95
C GLU A 62 11.46 -10.96 7.91
N GLY A 63 10.78 -11.53 6.91
CA GLY A 63 9.34 -11.38 6.73
C GLY A 63 8.54 -11.94 7.90
N GLY A 64 8.99 -13.06 8.48
CA GLY A 64 8.38 -13.63 9.69
C GLY A 64 8.49 -12.70 10.89
N PHE A 65 9.63 -12.01 11.05
CA PHE A 65 9.84 -11.02 12.10
C PHE A 65 8.89 -9.83 11.93
N LEU A 66 8.79 -9.25 10.72
CA LEU A 66 7.87 -8.14 10.44
C LEU A 66 6.41 -8.51 10.65
N LYS A 67 5.99 -9.71 10.22
CA LYS A 67 4.64 -10.22 10.50
C LYS A 67 4.39 -10.31 12.00
N ASN A 68 5.34 -10.80 12.79
CA ASN A 68 5.20 -10.85 14.24
C ASN A 68 5.15 -9.46 14.88
N LEU A 69 5.93 -8.51 14.37
CA LEU A 69 5.96 -7.12 14.83
C LEU A 69 4.63 -6.39 14.60
N TYR A 70 4.02 -6.57 13.42
CA TYR A 70 2.77 -5.87 13.06
C TYR A 70 1.50 -6.63 13.44
N ARG A 71 1.56 -7.95 13.72
CA ARG A 71 0.39 -8.74 14.09
C ARG A 71 -0.44 -8.11 15.23
N PRO A 72 0.15 -7.61 16.33
CA PRO A 72 -0.64 -6.96 17.38
C PRO A 72 -1.45 -5.76 16.88
N LEU A 73 -0.94 -5.00 15.90
CA LEU A 73 -1.62 -3.84 15.33
C LEU A 73 -2.74 -4.24 14.34
N LEU A 74 -2.57 -5.37 13.66
CA LEU A 74 -3.40 -5.77 12.52
C LEU A 74 -4.40 -6.88 12.82
N GLU A 75 -4.32 -7.54 13.97
CA GLU A 75 -5.18 -8.70 14.33
C GLU A 75 -6.69 -8.44 14.13
N GLY A 76 -7.15 -7.19 14.29
CA GLY A 76 -8.56 -6.83 14.10
C GLY A 76 -8.96 -6.39 12.69
N ILE A 77 -8.00 -6.03 11.84
CA ILE A 77 -8.27 -5.38 10.55
C ILE A 77 -7.68 -6.17 9.37
N ASP A 78 -6.44 -6.63 9.51
CA ASP A 78 -5.70 -7.37 8.48
C ASP A 78 -4.92 -8.56 9.07
N PRO A 79 -5.61 -9.54 9.69
CA PRO A 79 -4.94 -10.67 10.35
C PRO A 79 -4.12 -11.54 9.37
N THR A 80 -4.47 -11.50 8.08
CA THR A 80 -3.85 -12.30 7.01
C THR A 80 -2.83 -11.53 6.19
N PHE A 81 -2.53 -10.26 6.48
CA PHE A 81 -1.56 -9.44 5.75
C PHE A 81 -1.91 -9.28 4.25
N GLN A 82 -3.20 -9.11 3.94
CA GLN A 82 -3.71 -8.87 2.59
C GLN A 82 -3.67 -7.37 2.21
N PHE A 83 -3.82 -6.47 3.18
CA PHE A 83 -3.67 -5.03 2.95
C PHE A 83 -2.22 -4.59 3.12
N ILE A 84 -1.49 -5.20 4.06
CA ILE A 84 -0.09 -4.91 4.33
C ILE A 84 0.73 -6.15 3.96
N CYS A 85 1.12 -6.19 2.69
CA CYS A 85 1.87 -7.29 2.11
C CYS A 85 3.37 -7.14 2.45
N ILE A 86 3.98 -8.22 2.92
CA ILE A 86 5.41 -8.28 3.24
C ILE A 86 6.06 -9.22 2.24
N GLU A 87 6.91 -8.66 1.38
CA GLU A 87 7.66 -9.36 0.35
C GLU A 87 9.13 -9.48 0.76
N GLU A 88 9.65 -10.71 0.74
CA GLU A 88 11.07 -10.95 0.94
C GLU A 88 11.81 -10.88 -0.40
N SER A 89 12.90 -10.14 -0.45
CA SER A 89 13.70 -9.95 -1.66
C SER A 89 15.19 -10.05 -1.37
N GLU A 90 15.95 -10.62 -2.32
CA GLU A 90 17.41 -10.69 -2.28
C GLU A 90 18.06 -9.34 -2.67
N ASP A 91 17.29 -8.42 -3.27
CA ASP A 91 17.75 -7.08 -3.66
C ASP A 91 17.91 -6.14 -2.45
N VAL A 92 17.25 -6.47 -1.32
CA VAL A 92 17.32 -5.69 -0.08
C VAL A 92 18.58 -6.09 0.67
N LYS A 93 19.59 -5.22 0.66
CA LYS A 93 20.94 -5.49 1.20
C LYS A 93 21.16 -5.03 2.64
N TYR A 94 20.23 -4.27 3.21
CA TYR A 94 20.38 -3.69 4.54
C TYR A 94 19.39 -4.33 5.51
N PRO A 95 19.86 -4.92 6.63
CA PRO A 95 18.98 -5.53 7.62
C PRO A 95 18.15 -4.47 8.35
N LEU A 96 16.93 -4.85 8.75
CA LEU A 96 15.96 -3.95 9.37
C LEU A 96 16.46 -3.28 10.66
N THR A 97 17.36 -3.94 11.39
CA THR A 97 17.70 -3.56 12.77
C THR A 97 18.71 -2.41 12.88
N VAL A 98 19.24 -1.93 11.76
CA VAL A 98 20.28 -0.88 11.76
C VAL A 98 19.62 0.49 11.71
N TRP A 99 19.60 1.17 12.85
CA TRP A 99 19.34 2.61 12.92
C TRP A 99 20.50 3.37 12.29
N GLY A 100 20.41 3.64 10.98
CA GLY A 100 21.45 4.34 10.23
C GLY A 100 21.83 5.67 10.90
N GLU A 101 23.14 5.98 10.89
CA GLU A 101 23.66 7.24 11.40
C GLU A 101 23.24 8.39 10.46
N ASN A 102 22.50 9.34 11.01
CA ASN A 102 22.35 10.72 10.53
C ASN A 102 21.79 10.89 9.11
N LEU A 103 20.46 11.03 9.01
CA LEU A 103 19.89 11.86 7.94
C LEU A 103 20.46 13.28 8.07
N PRO A 104 21.00 13.89 6.99
CA PRO A 104 21.42 15.28 7.02
C PRO A 104 20.25 16.14 7.47
N ARG A 105 20.42 16.90 8.56
CA ARG A 105 19.47 17.93 8.96
C ARG A 105 19.53 19.04 7.90
N SER A 106 18.67 18.99 6.88
CA SER A 106 18.46 20.15 6.02
C SER A 106 17.67 21.22 6.77
N SER A 107 18.01 22.48 6.51
CA SER A 107 17.46 23.73 7.07
C SER A 107 15.93 23.78 7.22
N ASP A 108 15.48 24.48 8.28
CA ASP A 108 14.13 24.93 8.70
C ASP A 108 12.93 23.95 8.69
N ASN A 109 12.86 22.99 7.77
CA ASN A 109 11.72 22.08 7.62
C ASN A 109 12.01 20.66 8.14
N PHE A 110 11.01 20.03 8.74
CA PHE A 110 11.12 18.67 9.26
C PHE A 110 11.03 17.64 8.14
N VAL A 111 11.97 16.70 8.09
CA VAL A 111 11.97 15.62 7.08
C VAL A 111 11.39 14.34 7.67
N CYS A 112 10.43 13.73 6.98
CA CYS A 112 9.92 12.40 7.30
C CYS A 112 9.50 11.66 6.03
N THR A 113 9.33 10.33 6.10
CA THR A 113 8.75 9.59 4.99
C THR A 113 7.35 10.11 4.68
N SER A 114 7.00 10.19 3.41
CA SER A 114 5.71 10.69 2.93
C SER A 114 4.55 9.79 3.36
N LEU A 115 4.76 8.48 3.34
CA LEU A 115 3.73 7.47 3.54
C LEU A 115 3.77 6.90 4.96
N SER A 116 2.59 6.72 5.55
CA SER A 116 2.38 6.19 6.89
C SER A 116 1.06 5.41 6.96
N VAL A 117 0.92 4.58 7.99
CA VAL A 117 -0.30 3.81 8.27
C VAL A 117 -0.97 4.39 9.52
N VAL A 118 -2.25 4.72 9.41
CA VAL A 118 -3.05 5.24 10.51
C VAL A 118 -4.21 4.30 10.75
N LEU A 119 -4.31 3.78 11.97
CA LEU A 119 -5.44 2.96 12.40
C LEU A 119 -6.41 3.81 13.22
N PHE A 120 -7.66 3.86 12.78
CA PHE A 120 -8.76 4.45 13.53
C PHE A 120 -9.46 3.33 14.28
N LEU A 121 -9.27 3.26 15.60
CA LEU A 121 -9.72 2.14 16.43
C LEU A 121 -10.67 2.63 17.51
N ARG A 122 -11.61 1.77 17.93
CA ARG A 122 -12.50 2.11 19.05
C ARG A 122 -11.71 2.32 20.34
N GLU A 123 -12.10 3.32 21.12
CA GLU A 123 -11.29 3.82 22.24
C GLU A 123 -11.06 2.80 23.36
N THR A 124 -12.10 2.07 23.77
CA THR A 124 -12.06 1.23 25.00
C THR A 124 -12.46 -0.24 24.79
N PHE A 125 -12.78 -0.66 23.57
CA PHE A 125 -13.33 -2.00 23.34
C PHE A 125 -12.24 -3.06 23.10
N GLY A 126 -11.92 -3.84 24.15
CA GLY A 126 -11.11 -5.05 24.05
C GLY A 126 -9.61 -4.82 23.83
N ARG A 127 -8.88 -5.92 23.55
CA ARG A 127 -7.42 -5.94 23.36
C ARG A 127 -6.96 -5.11 22.15
N LEU A 128 -7.86 -4.88 21.21
CA LEU A 128 -7.62 -4.14 19.97
C LEU A 128 -8.07 -2.67 20.05
N SER A 129 -8.36 -2.19 21.25
CA SER A 129 -8.71 -0.79 21.49
C SER A 129 -7.56 0.15 21.18
N ALA A 130 -7.91 1.39 20.82
CA ALA A 130 -6.93 2.45 20.58
C ALA A 130 -5.96 2.62 21.76
N LEU A 131 -6.48 2.60 23.00
CA LEU A 131 -5.65 2.72 24.21
C LEU A 131 -4.65 1.57 24.35
N SER A 132 -5.06 0.34 24.02
CA SER A 132 -4.20 -0.84 24.11
C SER A 132 -3.12 -0.81 23.04
N MET A 133 -3.47 -0.39 21.82
CA MET A 133 -2.50 -0.25 20.73
C MET A 133 -1.52 0.89 20.95
N GLN A 134 -1.96 2.02 21.51
CA GLN A 134 -1.06 3.10 21.89
C GLN A 134 -0.05 2.68 22.97
N LYS A 135 -0.45 1.82 23.92
CA LYS A 135 0.49 1.22 24.88
C LYS A 135 1.50 0.32 24.20
N ASN A 136 1.09 -0.49 23.22
CA ASN A 136 2.00 -1.33 22.44
C ASN A 136 3.04 -0.50 21.68
N LEU A 137 2.63 0.62 21.07
CA LEU A 137 3.54 1.56 20.40
C LEU A 137 4.44 2.35 21.38
N GLY A 138 4.13 2.31 22.68
CA GLY A 138 4.96 2.89 23.74
C GLY A 138 6.08 1.95 24.23
N ALA A 139 6.14 0.72 23.73
CA ALA A 139 7.14 -0.28 24.11
C ALA A 139 8.09 -0.59 22.94
N GLU A 140 9.32 -1.00 23.26
CA GLU A 140 10.30 -1.46 22.26
C GLU A 140 9.70 -2.58 21.36
N PRO A 141 10.03 -2.60 20.05
CA PRO A 141 11.02 -1.76 19.36
C PRO A 141 10.48 -0.40 18.89
N TRP A 142 9.24 -0.03 19.24
CA TRP A 142 8.63 1.20 18.75
C TRP A 142 9.22 2.45 19.41
N ARG A 143 9.51 3.45 18.59
CA ARG A 143 10.02 4.76 19.03
C ARG A 143 9.10 5.86 18.54
N PHE A 144 8.80 6.81 19.41
CA PHE A 144 8.10 8.04 19.04
C PHE A 144 8.92 8.81 18.00
N HIS A 145 8.34 9.05 16.83
CA HIS A 145 8.99 9.78 15.73
C HIS A 145 8.64 11.26 15.79
N HIS A 146 7.35 11.57 15.70
CA HIS A 146 6.87 12.95 15.73
C HIS A 146 5.38 12.99 16.05
N ARG A 147 4.89 14.20 16.29
CA ARG A 147 3.47 14.46 16.50
C ARG A 147 3.00 15.57 15.58
N ILE A 148 1.83 15.39 14.99
CA ILE A 148 1.08 16.45 14.33
C ILE A 148 -0.04 16.90 15.27
N GLU A 149 -0.12 18.20 15.55
CA GLU A 149 -1.16 18.81 16.37
C GLU A 149 -1.89 19.87 15.56
N LEU A 150 -3.21 19.88 15.65
CA LEU A 150 -4.06 20.94 15.13
C LEU A 150 -4.29 21.99 16.24
N PRO A 151 -3.66 23.18 16.18
CA PRO A 151 -3.89 24.24 17.14
C PRO A 151 -5.30 24.80 16.96
N LEU A 152 -6.01 25.04 18.07
CA LEU A 152 -7.26 25.80 18.04
C LEU A 152 -6.94 27.28 17.87
N ASP A 153 -7.65 27.96 16.96
CA ASP A 153 -7.35 29.34 16.54
C ASP A 153 -7.49 30.40 17.66
N VAL A 154 -7.91 30.03 18.88
CA VAL A 154 -8.21 31.00 19.95
C VAL A 154 -7.75 30.58 21.38
N ARG A 155 -7.20 29.37 21.61
CA ARG A 155 -6.70 28.95 22.96
C ARG A 155 -5.60 27.86 22.86
N PRO A 156 -4.74 27.69 23.89
CA PRO A 156 -3.71 26.63 23.92
C PRO A 156 -4.31 25.24 24.21
N ARG A 157 -5.29 24.80 23.42
CA ARG A 157 -5.81 23.43 23.45
C ARG A 157 -5.78 22.85 22.03
N VAL A 158 -5.19 21.67 21.92
CA VAL A 158 -5.06 20.92 20.66
C VAL A 158 -6.40 20.27 20.33
N THR A 159 -6.92 20.52 19.13
CA THR A 159 -8.23 19.99 18.69
C THR A 159 -8.11 18.56 18.18
N ALA A 160 -6.98 18.24 17.54
CA ALA A 160 -6.64 16.92 17.07
C ALA A 160 -5.13 16.69 17.24
N ARG A 161 -4.76 15.53 17.77
CA ARG A 161 -3.38 15.11 17.96
C ARG A 161 -3.17 13.76 17.29
N GLN A 162 -2.06 13.64 16.56
CA GLN A 162 -1.67 12.40 15.93
C GLN A 162 -0.19 12.14 16.21
N ASP A 163 0.08 11.10 16.99
CA ASP A 163 1.44 10.62 17.29
C ASP A 163 1.83 9.53 16.30
N PHE A 164 3.01 9.68 15.70
CA PHE A 164 3.60 8.71 14.79
C PHE A 164 4.77 8.00 15.46
N TYR A 165 4.82 6.69 15.29
CA TYR A 165 5.83 5.80 15.85
C TYR A 165 6.52 5.02 14.73
N GLN A 166 7.78 4.68 14.95
CA GLN A 166 8.59 3.92 14.02
C GLN A 166 9.28 2.78 14.76
N ALA A 167 9.21 1.56 14.22
CA ALA A 167 9.93 0.42 14.79
C ALA A 167 11.40 0.38 14.35
N PHE A 168 11.68 0.65 13.08
CA PHE A 168 13.02 0.69 12.49
C PHE A 168 13.07 1.67 11.31
N PRO A 169 14.25 2.17 10.89
CA PRO A 169 14.34 3.03 9.71
C PRO A 169 13.83 2.34 8.45
N GLU A 170 13.38 3.15 7.49
CA GLU A 170 12.80 2.68 6.22
C GLU A 170 11.57 1.75 6.33
N LEU A 171 11.07 1.48 7.53
CA LEU A 171 9.74 0.90 7.74
C LEU A 171 8.66 1.97 7.85
N PRO A 172 7.39 1.62 7.55
CA PRO A 172 6.26 2.53 7.68
C PRO A 172 6.15 3.15 9.07
N LEU A 173 5.78 4.43 9.11
CA LEU A 173 5.34 5.08 10.34
C LEU A 173 3.92 4.63 10.68
N TRP A 174 3.64 4.46 11.97
CA TRP A 174 2.33 4.03 12.48
C TRP A 174 1.74 5.06 13.43
N ALA A 175 0.44 5.32 13.28
CA ALA A 175 -0.33 6.15 14.20
C ALA A 175 -1.64 5.45 14.59
N ILE A 176 -2.08 5.65 15.83
CA ILE A 176 -3.35 5.15 16.34
C ILE A 176 -4.22 6.34 16.73
N SER A 177 -5.39 6.44 16.10
CA SER A 177 -6.38 7.46 16.36
C SER A 177 -7.64 6.84 16.97
N PRO A 178 -8.04 7.24 18.19
CA PRO A 178 -9.28 6.74 18.78
C PRO A 178 -10.50 7.27 18.03
N VAL A 179 -11.51 6.41 17.85
CA VAL A 179 -12.85 6.79 17.40
C VAL A 179 -13.90 6.37 18.43
N HIS A 180 -14.89 7.23 18.66
CA HIS A 180 -15.96 6.96 19.62
C HIS A 180 -17.13 6.17 19.01
N TYR A 181 -17.38 6.35 17.71
CA TYR A 181 -18.45 5.69 16.95
C TYR A 181 -18.02 5.51 15.48
N GLY A 182 -18.74 4.66 14.76
CA GLY A 182 -18.50 4.38 13.34
C GLY A 182 -17.64 3.15 13.11
N ASN A 183 -17.14 3.04 11.88
CA ASN A 183 -16.25 1.96 11.44
C ASN A 183 -14.84 2.16 12.02
N GLU A 184 -14.09 1.08 12.15
CA GLU A 184 -12.64 1.14 12.33
C GLU A 184 -12.01 1.36 10.95
N HIS A 185 -10.94 2.15 10.86
CA HIS A 185 -10.35 2.49 9.56
C HIS A 185 -8.89 2.06 9.47
N LEU A 186 -8.52 1.47 8.33
CA LEU A 186 -7.14 1.40 7.86
C LEU A 186 -6.92 2.52 6.86
N ARG A 187 -6.04 3.46 7.20
CA ARG A 187 -5.74 4.60 6.34
C ARG A 187 -4.28 4.65 5.95
N PHE A 188 -4.02 4.62 4.66
CA PHE A 188 -2.73 5.01 4.09
C PHE A 188 -2.66 6.54 4.03
N HIS A 189 -1.81 7.13 4.86
CA HIS A 189 -1.70 8.57 5.00
C HIS A 189 -0.43 9.08 4.33
N ILE A 190 -0.61 9.98 3.37
CA ILE A 190 0.47 10.54 2.56
C ILE A 190 0.58 12.03 2.85
N VAL A 191 1.72 12.43 3.39
CA VAL A 191 2.11 13.83 3.50
C VAL A 191 2.65 14.28 2.14
N VAL A 192 2.06 15.35 1.60
CA VAL A 192 2.30 15.79 0.22
C VAL A 192 2.86 17.21 0.15
N LYS A 193 3.63 17.49 -0.90
CA LYS A 193 4.10 18.83 -1.30
C LYS A 193 3.17 19.42 -2.35
N ASN A 194 2.89 18.68 -3.43
CA ASN A 194 2.10 19.16 -4.56
C ASN A 194 0.63 18.75 -4.44
N PHE A 195 -0.11 19.29 -3.46
CA PHE A 195 -1.45 18.81 -3.06
C PHE A 195 -2.42 18.61 -4.23
N ASN A 196 -2.54 19.56 -5.15
CA ASN A 196 -3.48 19.47 -6.27
C ASN A 196 -3.09 18.39 -7.29
N GLN A 197 -1.80 18.27 -7.62
CA GLN A 197 -1.31 17.25 -8.55
C GLN A 197 -1.44 15.85 -7.94
N MET A 198 -1.09 15.73 -6.65
CA MET A 198 -1.24 14.48 -5.88
C MET A 198 -2.69 14.05 -5.76
N LYS A 199 -3.60 14.98 -5.43
CA LYS A 199 -5.05 14.73 -5.40
C LYS A 199 -5.56 14.20 -6.73
N TYR A 200 -5.16 14.85 -7.82
CA TYR A 200 -5.55 14.44 -9.17
C TYR A 200 -4.99 13.05 -9.54
N PHE A 201 -3.73 12.79 -9.22
CA PHE A 201 -3.07 11.50 -9.47
C PHE A 201 -3.76 10.34 -8.74
N TYR A 202 -4.05 10.48 -7.44
CA TYR A 202 -4.73 9.42 -6.70
C TYR A 202 -6.21 9.29 -7.06
N GLU A 203 -6.90 10.36 -7.50
CA GLU A 203 -8.24 10.27 -8.08
C GLU A 203 -8.23 9.41 -9.35
N LEU A 204 -7.20 9.56 -10.20
CA LEU A 204 -7.00 8.72 -11.37
C LEU A 204 -6.76 7.25 -11.02
N LEU A 205 -5.83 6.97 -10.11
CA LEU A 205 -5.50 5.58 -9.75
C LEU A 205 -6.67 4.85 -9.09
N THR A 206 -7.46 5.56 -8.28
CA THR A 206 -8.55 4.96 -7.50
C THR A 206 -9.88 4.96 -8.26
N GLY A 207 -10.07 5.85 -9.23
CA GLY A 207 -11.37 6.13 -9.83
C GLY A 207 -12.38 6.75 -8.85
N VAL A 208 -11.94 7.11 -7.63
CA VAL A 208 -12.79 7.60 -6.54
C VAL A 208 -12.60 9.09 -6.37
N LYS A 209 -13.72 9.82 -6.23
CA LYS A 209 -13.67 11.24 -5.92
C LYS A 209 -13.20 11.47 -4.47
N PRO A 210 -12.22 12.37 -4.25
CA PRO A 210 -11.76 12.71 -2.92
C PRO A 210 -12.85 13.43 -2.11
N ARG A 211 -12.90 13.13 -0.81
CA ARG A 211 -13.73 13.78 0.21
C ARG A 211 -12.86 14.63 1.13
N GLY A 212 -13.50 15.57 1.83
CA GLY A 212 -12.84 16.47 2.79
C GLY A 212 -13.04 17.94 2.44
N ASN A 213 -13.31 18.75 3.46
CA ASN A 213 -13.62 20.18 3.30
C ASN A 213 -12.50 21.09 3.83
N SER A 214 -11.42 20.50 4.37
CA SER A 214 -10.33 21.23 5.00
C SER A 214 -9.24 21.57 3.98
N PRO A 215 -8.72 22.81 3.95
CA PRO A 215 -7.59 23.18 3.11
C PRO A 215 -6.39 22.25 3.32
N GLY A 216 -5.76 21.84 2.23
CA GLY A 216 -4.59 20.96 2.27
C GLY A 216 -4.88 19.55 2.79
N PHE A 217 -6.13 19.11 2.91
CA PHE A 217 -6.48 17.75 3.31
C PHE A 217 -7.59 17.17 2.44
N CYS A 218 -7.42 15.93 1.98
CA CYS A 218 -8.52 15.14 1.42
C CYS A 218 -8.30 13.64 1.68
N TYR A 219 -9.34 12.84 1.49
CA TYR A 219 -9.26 11.39 1.58
C TYR A 219 -10.13 10.69 0.53
N PHE A 220 -9.70 9.51 0.12
CA PHE A 220 -10.35 8.64 -0.85
C PHE A 220 -10.90 7.42 -0.09
N PRO A 221 -12.23 7.22 -0.03
CA PRO A 221 -12.82 6.01 0.52
C PRO A 221 -12.69 4.87 -0.48
N ILE A 222 -11.61 4.09 -0.38
CA ILE A 222 -11.31 2.98 -1.30
C ILE A 222 -12.35 1.87 -1.15
N TYR A 223 -12.66 1.52 0.10
CA TYR A 223 -13.63 0.48 0.41
C TYR A 223 -14.31 0.77 1.73
N THR A 224 -15.60 0.45 1.83
CA THR A 224 -16.40 0.59 3.04
C THR A 224 -17.31 -0.61 3.20
N GLN A 225 -17.29 -1.22 4.37
CA GLN A 225 -18.25 -2.23 4.81
C GLN A 225 -18.61 -2.02 6.28
N LYS A 226 -19.57 -2.78 6.81
CA LYS A 226 -19.90 -2.69 8.23
C LYS A 226 -18.69 -3.06 9.09
N GLY A 227 -18.25 -2.11 9.92
CA GLY A 227 -17.13 -2.26 10.85
C GLY A 227 -15.77 -1.85 10.30
N LEU A 228 -15.60 -1.67 8.98
CA LEU A 228 -14.29 -1.40 8.38
C LEU A 228 -14.37 -0.41 7.21
N ASP A 229 -13.51 0.59 7.24
CA ASP A 229 -13.22 1.47 6.10
C ASP A 229 -11.73 1.40 5.70
N ILE A 230 -11.48 1.36 4.39
CA ILE A 230 -10.13 1.46 3.81
C ILE A 230 -10.03 2.80 3.11
N GLN A 231 -9.00 3.57 3.45
CA GLN A 231 -8.85 4.95 2.99
C GLN A 231 -7.43 5.27 2.55
N ILE A 232 -7.32 6.16 1.58
CA ILE A 232 -6.09 6.92 1.33
C ILE A 232 -6.35 8.35 1.76
N SER A 233 -5.40 9.01 2.38
CA SER A 233 -5.53 10.45 2.67
C SER A 233 -4.29 11.21 2.28
N LEU A 234 -4.49 12.42 1.79
CA LEU A 234 -3.44 13.36 1.44
C LEU A 234 -3.50 14.53 2.41
N LYS A 235 -2.34 14.91 2.96
CA LYS A 235 -2.21 16.06 3.84
C LYS A 235 -0.99 16.90 3.46
N CYS A 236 -1.22 18.16 3.11
CA CYS A 236 -0.16 19.14 2.91
C CYS A 236 0.19 19.78 4.26
N LEU A 237 1.49 19.80 4.59
CA LEU A 237 2.02 20.40 5.81
C LEU A 237 3.25 21.25 5.41
N PRO A 238 3.15 22.58 5.37
CA PRO A 238 4.24 23.45 4.90
C PRO A 238 5.58 23.26 5.62
N GLN A 239 5.53 22.95 6.92
CA GLN A 239 6.68 22.73 7.79
C GLN A 239 7.29 21.32 7.67
N VAL A 240 6.71 20.46 6.83
CA VAL A 240 7.19 19.09 6.59
C VAL A 240 7.68 18.98 5.16
N SER A 241 8.91 18.48 5.00
CA SER A 241 9.45 18.05 3.72
C SER A 241 9.31 16.53 3.62
N PRO A 242 8.19 16.00 3.08
CA PRO A 242 8.05 14.57 2.88
C PRO A 242 9.09 14.06 1.88
N ARG A 243 9.64 12.88 2.18
CA ARG A 243 10.56 12.13 1.30
C ARG A 243 9.92 10.81 0.85
N PRO A 244 10.20 10.34 -0.37
CA PRO A 244 9.88 8.98 -0.78
C PRO A 244 10.46 7.92 0.16
N SER A 245 9.71 6.83 0.33
CA SER A 245 10.20 5.63 1.00
C SER A 245 10.96 4.75 0.00
N SER A 246 12.04 4.13 0.47
CA SER A 246 12.76 3.10 -0.30
C SER A 246 12.24 1.67 -0.02
N GLY A 247 11.77 1.42 1.21
CA GLY A 247 11.40 0.09 1.71
C GLY A 247 9.94 -0.31 1.53
N TYR A 248 9.04 0.64 1.26
CA TYR A 248 7.62 0.34 1.11
C TYR A 248 6.91 1.28 0.13
N LYS A 249 5.89 0.75 -0.56
CA LYS A 249 5.19 1.40 -1.68
C LYS A 249 3.73 1.03 -1.64
N LEU A 250 2.85 1.92 -2.13
CA LEU A 250 1.47 1.54 -2.40
C LEU A 250 1.38 0.82 -3.74
N GLN A 251 0.58 -0.25 -3.77
CA GLN A 251 0.18 -0.95 -4.98
C GLN A 251 -1.29 -0.67 -5.27
N PHE A 252 -1.60 -0.42 -6.54
CA PHE A 252 -2.94 -0.13 -7.03
C PHE A 252 -3.31 -1.11 -8.13
N LYS A 253 -4.49 -1.71 -8.01
CA LYS A 253 -5.13 -2.40 -9.13
C LYS A 253 -5.83 -1.38 -10.02
N VAL A 254 -5.47 -1.37 -11.30
CA VAL A 254 -5.99 -0.42 -12.29
C VAL A 254 -6.41 -1.16 -13.55
N GLU A 255 -7.45 -0.66 -14.23
CA GLU A 255 -8.01 -1.33 -15.42
C GLU A 255 -7.09 -1.30 -16.64
N ASN A 256 -6.26 -0.26 -16.76
CA ASN A 256 -5.37 -0.06 -17.90
C ASN A 256 -4.18 0.82 -17.51
N VAL A 257 -3.02 0.20 -17.32
CA VAL A 257 -1.79 0.92 -16.93
C VAL A 257 -1.30 1.88 -18.03
N GLY A 258 -1.41 1.49 -19.29
CA GLY A 258 -0.94 2.29 -20.43
C GLY A 258 -1.64 3.65 -20.53
N SER A 259 -2.93 3.72 -20.17
CA SER A 259 -3.71 4.96 -20.16
C SER A 259 -3.28 5.95 -19.06
N LEU A 260 -2.60 5.47 -18.02
CA LEU A 260 -2.10 6.27 -16.90
C LEU A 260 -0.72 6.86 -17.17
N ALA A 261 0.02 6.33 -18.15
CA ALA A 261 1.39 6.76 -18.48
C ALA A 261 1.56 8.29 -18.61
N PRO A 262 0.65 9.05 -19.25
CA PRO A 262 0.79 10.50 -19.38
C PRO A 262 0.67 11.29 -18.06
N TYR A 263 0.17 10.67 -16.99
CA TYR A 263 -0.10 11.32 -15.70
C TYR A 263 0.90 10.91 -14.62
N CYS A 264 1.79 9.96 -14.90
CA CYS A 264 2.80 9.49 -13.97
C CYS A 264 3.95 10.50 -13.86
N GLY A 265 4.55 10.62 -12.67
CA GLY A 265 5.72 11.46 -12.42
C GLY A 265 7.03 10.89 -12.98
N GLY A 266 7.02 9.63 -13.41
CA GLY A 266 8.16 8.92 -13.99
C GLY A 266 7.74 7.92 -15.07
N PRO A 267 8.71 7.24 -15.73
CA PRO A 267 8.41 6.20 -16.69
C PRO A 267 7.68 5.02 -16.02
N LEU A 268 6.92 4.25 -16.81
CA LEU A 268 6.39 2.96 -16.39
C LEU A 268 7.47 1.90 -16.57
N LEU A 269 8.05 1.44 -15.47
CA LEU A 269 9.09 0.41 -15.45
C LEU A 269 8.47 -0.95 -15.13
N PRO A 270 8.75 -2.03 -15.86
CA PRO A 270 8.28 -3.37 -15.48
C PRO A 270 8.72 -3.71 -14.05
N TYR A 271 7.79 -4.20 -13.23
CA TYR A 271 8.05 -4.59 -11.84
C TYR A 271 7.82 -6.09 -11.62
N GLY A 272 6.79 -6.65 -12.23
CA GLY A 272 6.45 -8.06 -12.13
C GLY A 272 5.50 -8.50 -13.24
N ARG A 273 4.87 -9.67 -13.05
CA ARG A 273 3.85 -10.16 -13.98
C ARG A 273 2.65 -9.22 -13.90
N ASN A 274 2.34 -8.54 -15.01
CA ASN A 274 1.26 -7.56 -15.11
C ASN A 274 1.38 -6.39 -14.11
N SER A 275 2.60 -6.04 -13.68
CA SER A 275 2.80 -4.89 -12.80
C SER A 275 3.94 -3.99 -13.25
N TRP A 276 3.73 -2.68 -13.06
CA TRP A 276 4.65 -1.62 -13.43
C TRP A 276 4.90 -0.71 -12.23
N MET A 277 6.13 -0.27 -12.06
CA MET A 277 6.51 0.72 -11.08
C MET A 277 6.65 2.08 -11.76
N THR A 278 6.18 3.12 -11.08
CA THR A 278 6.35 4.51 -11.50
C THR A 278 6.41 5.42 -10.27
N ASN A 279 6.36 6.73 -10.48
CA ASN A 279 6.35 7.73 -9.43
C ASN A 279 5.05 8.53 -9.45
N ASP A 280 4.57 8.90 -8.28
CA ASP A 280 3.59 9.98 -8.16
C ASP A 280 4.26 11.36 -8.38
N PRO A 281 3.48 12.46 -8.46
CA PRO A 281 4.04 13.82 -8.65
C PRO A 281 5.03 14.29 -7.57
N ASP A 282 5.00 13.73 -6.35
CA ASP A 282 5.96 14.04 -5.29
C ASP A 282 7.19 13.12 -5.29
N GLY A 283 7.26 12.19 -6.25
CA GLY A 283 8.37 11.26 -6.44
C GLY A 283 8.25 9.96 -5.64
N ASN A 284 7.13 9.68 -4.96
CA ASN A 284 6.97 8.42 -4.26
C ASN A 284 6.77 7.28 -5.26
N TYR A 285 7.45 6.16 -5.04
CA TYR A 285 7.24 4.99 -5.87
C TYR A 285 5.86 4.38 -5.61
N VAL A 286 5.15 4.08 -6.69
CA VAL A 286 3.87 3.35 -6.69
C VAL A 286 3.95 2.18 -7.65
N ILE A 287 3.26 1.09 -7.31
CA ILE A 287 3.12 -0.09 -8.15
C ILE A 287 1.72 -0.07 -8.75
N LEU A 288 1.61 -0.25 -10.06
CA LEU A 288 0.37 -0.36 -10.80
C LEU A 288 0.26 -1.80 -11.31
N GLU A 289 -0.77 -2.50 -10.86
CA GLU A 289 -1.12 -3.84 -11.31
C GLU A 289 -2.26 -3.73 -12.32
N ASP A 290 -2.03 -4.17 -13.56
CA ASP A 290 -3.06 -4.20 -14.58
C ASP A 290 -3.93 -5.44 -14.36
N VAL A 291 -5.18 -5.22 -13.94
CA VAL A 291 -6.14 -6.30 -13.72
C VAL A 291 -6.94 -6.63 -14.98
N GLY A 292 -6.84 -5.80 -16.03
CA GLY A 292 -7.61 -5.91 -17.27
C GLY A 292 -9.13 -6.02 -17.07
N THR A 293 -9.88 -6.01 -18.16
CA THR A 293 -11.34 -6.26 -18.12
C THR A 293 -11.73 -7.74 -17.99
N ARG A 294 -10.85 -8.65 -17.49
CA ARG A 294 -11.06 -10.11 -17.67
C ARG A 294 -10.68 -11.09 -16.56
N ASP A 295 -10.40 -10.68 -15.32
CA ASP A 295 -10.20 -11.64 -14.22
C ASP A 295 -11.44 -11.82 -13.31
N LEU A 296 -12.62 -11.94 -13.92
CA LEU A 296 -13.75 -12.67 -13.32
C LEU A 296 -13.55 -14.18 -13.54
N HIS A 297 -12.54 -14.77 -12.91
CA HIS A 297 -12.43 -16.23 -12.85
C HIS A 297 -13.35 -16.74 -11.73
N PHE A 298 -14.63 -16.88 -12.08
CA PHE A 298 -15.55 -17.78 -11.39
C PHE A 298 -14.96 -19.19 -11.50
N GLY A 299 -14.44 -19.72 -10.40
CA GLY A 299 -14.02 -21.11 -10.33
C GLY A 299 -15.21 -22.05 -10.39
N ILE A 300 -15.51 -22.58 -11.57
CA ILE A 300 -16.21 -23.86 -11.75
C ILE A 300 -15.50 -24.65 -12.87
N CYS A 301 -14.80 -25.70 -12.42
CA CYS A 301 -14.60 -27.05 -12.96
C CYS A 301 -14.50 -27.28 -14.49
N GLU A 302 -13.50 -28.06 -14.91
CA GLU A 302 -13.72 -29.45 -15.33
C GLU A 302 -12.40 -30.24 -15.43
N ASN A 303 -12.39 -31.42 -14.81
CA ASN A 303 -11.51 -32.52 -15.18
C ASN A 303 -11.98 -33.04 -16.55
N GLN A 304 -11.06 -33.34 -17.47
CA GLN A 304 -11.02 -34.65 -18.15
C GLN A 304 -9.80 -34.82 -19.06
N ASP A 305 -9.33 -36.05 -19.01
CA ASP A 305 -8.25 -36.72 -19.74
C ASP A 305 -8.29 -36.68 -21.28
N THR A 306 -7.18 -37.20 -21.84
CA THR A 306 -7.00 -37.81 -23.18
C THR A 306 -6.79 -36.83 -24.35
N SER A 307 -5.94 -37.06 -25.36
CA SER A 307 -5.10 -38.18 -25.79
C SER A 307 -4.15 -37.71 -26.89
N ASP A 308 -2.92 -38.23 -26.87
CA ASP A 308 -2.01 -38.62 -27.95
C ASP A 308 -2.28 -38.18 -29.41
N TYR A 309 -1.28 -37.51 -29.99
CA TYR A 309 -0.72 -37.86 -31.31
C TYR A 309 0.66 -37.21 -31.47
N GLU A 310 1.72 -37.99 -31.61
CA GLU A 310 2.79 -37.65 -32.56
C GLU A 310 3.54 -38.92 -32.98
N THR A 311 3.33 -39.27 -34.24
CA THR A 311 3.99 -40.33 -34.98
C THR A 311 5.38 -39.87 -35.38
N ALA A 312 6.42 -40.57 -34.92
CA ALA A 312 7.73 -40.55 -35.57
C ALA A 312 8.26 -41.99 -35.63
N SER A 313 8.10 -42.58 -36.81
CA SER A 313 8.74 -43.81 -37.24
C SER A 313 10.23 -43.57 -37.48
N GLU A 314 11.11 -44.30 -36.81
CA GLU A 314 12.41 -44.69 -37.38
C GLU A 314 12.96 -45.94 -36.68
N SER A 315 13.40 -46.86 -37.52
CA SER A 315 13.88 -48.22 -37.28
C SER A 315 15.20 -48.32 -36.49
N PHE A 316 15.39 -49.39 -35.71
CA PHE A 316 16.44 -50.42 -35.88
C PHE A 316 16.60 -51.33 -34.63
N GLY A 317 16.57 -52.65 -34.85
CA GLY A 317 17.60 -53.57 -34.34
C GLY A 317 17.57 -54.10 -32.90
N SER A 318 16.97 -55.30 -32.75
CA SER A 318 17.53 -56.53 -32.13
C SER A 318 18.02 -56.60 -30.66
N SER A 319 17.65 -57.75 -30.06
CA SER A 319 18.20 -58.45 -28.87
C SER A 319 17.87 -57.85 -27.50
N GLY A 320 17.42 -58.59 -26.49
CA GLY A 320 17.19 -60.02 -26.31
C GLY A 320 17.25 -60.32 -24.81
N GLN A 321 16.40 -61.24 -24.32
CA GLN A 321 16.52 -61.97 -23.04
C GLN A 321 16.50 -61.13 -21.74
N ASP A 322 16.01 -61.55 -20.58
CA ASP A 322 15.48 -62.82 -20.10
C ASP A 322 14.74 -62.54 -18.77
N SER A 323 13.64 -63.27 -18.57
CA SER A 323 13.32 -64.05 -17.36
C SER A 323 13.12 -63.42 -15.96
N LEU A 324 11.87 -63.61 -15.47
CA LEU A 324 11.47 -64.29 -14.20
C LEU A 324 11.99 -63.70 -12.86
N SER A 325 11.17 -63.36 -11.86
CA SER A 325 10.23 -64.22 -11.11
C SER A 325 9.58 -63.32 -10.03
N GLU A 326 8.26 -63.37 -9.78
CA GLU A 326 7.62 -64.19 -8.71
C GLU A 326 8.28 -64.00 -7.32
N ALA A 327 7.60 -63.80 -6.19
CA ALA A 327 6.19 -63.92 -5.85
C ALA A 327 5.93 -63.28 -4.47
N LEU A 328 4.71 -62.76 -4.33
CA LEU A 328 3.74 -62.97 -3.24
C LEU A 328 4.15 -62.91 -1.75
N GLY A 329 3.43 -62.02 -1.05
CA GLY A 329 2.80 -62.29 0.25
C GLY A 329 3.69 -62.06 1.47
N GLY A 330 3.25 -61.42 2.56
CA GLY A 330 1.95 -60.97 3.02
C GLY A 330 2.02 -60.77 4.55
N HIS A 331 0.97 -60.19 5.13
CA HIS A 331 0.64 -60.13 6.57
C HIS A 331 1.50 -59.15 7.42
N SER A 332 1.00 -58.04 7.98
CA SER A 332 -0.14 -57.72 8.88
C SER A 332 0.26 -57.65 10.37
N GLY A 333 -0.07 -56.52 10.99
CA GLY A 333 -0.10 -56.29 12.45
C GLY A 333 1.23 -55.78 13.02
N GLY A 334 1.30 -54.75 13.86
CA GLY A 334 0.31 -53.92 14.51
C GLY A 334 0.95 -53.28 15.75
N THR A 335 0.48 -52.07 16.09
CA THR A 335 0.36 -51.54 17.46
C THR A 335 1.55 -50.83 18.14
N ARG A 336 1.23 -49.59 18.56
CA ARG A 336 1.63 -48.82 19.76
C ARG A 336 2.95 -48.04 19.83
N ILE A 337 2.78 -46.71 19.70
CA ILE A 337 3.17 -45.56 20.57
C ILE A 337 3.93 -45.92 21.87
N PRO A 338 4.87 -45.07 22.35
CA PRO A 338 4.58 -43.73 22.89
C PRO A 338 5.05 -42.54 22.05
#